data_AF-A0A1V5NTI7-F1
#
_entry.id   AF-A0A1V5NTI7-F1
#
_cell.length_a   1.000
_cell.length_b   1.000
_cell.length_c   1.000
_cell.angle_alpha   90.00
_cell.angle_beta   90.00
_cell.angle_gamma   90.00
#
_symmetry.space_group_name_H-M   'P 1'
#
loop_
_entity.id
_entity.type
_entity.pdbx_description
1 polymer ?
#
loop_
_entity_poly.entity_id
_entity_poly.type
_entity_poly.pdbx_seq_one_letter_code
_entity_poly.pdbx_strand_id
1 'polypeptide(L)'
;MKLLRVVFPAEENWLPISRLSIHPGLLDILEELGVIEVVNEQVEQNDLQRINKIMRLRDSLGINLNGAILICDLMERITELEDEVRRLKEKR
;
A
#
# COMPACT_ATOMS: atom_id res chain seq x y z
N MET A 1 -27.87 33.31 0.09
CA MET A 1 -26.77 32.64 0.84
C MET A 1 -26.48 31.32 0.15
N LYS A 2 -25.24 31.09 -0.29
CA LYS A 2 -24.84 29.85 -0.97
C LYS A 2 -24.23 28.91 0.06
N LEU A 3 -24.90 27.78 0.33
CA LEU A 3 -24.36 26.73 1.17
C LEU A 3 -23.32 25.97 0.36
N LEU A 4 -22.06 26.04 0.78
CA LEU A 4 -20.99 25.18 0.29
C LEU A 4 -20.99 23.91 1.14
N ARG A 5 -21.27 22.77 0.52
CA ARG A 5 -21.02 21.47 1.14
C ARG A 5 -19.51 21.24 1.10
N VAL A 6 -18.82 21.59 2.17
CA VAL A 6 -17.45 21.15 2.39
C VAL A 6 -17.52 19.65 2.64
N VAL A 7 -17.19 18.87 1.62
CA VAL A 7 -16.96 17.43 1.78
C VAL A 7 -15.56 17.31 2.37
N PHE A 8 -15.47 17.14 3.69
CA PHE A 8 -14.30 16.49 4.26
C PHE A 8 -14.33 15.05 3.73
N PRO A 9 -13.35 14.61 2.91
CA PRO A 9 -13.24 13.18 2.64
C PRO A 9 -13.10 12.49 3.99
N ALA A 10 -14.02 11.58 4.27
CA ALA A 10 -14.04 10.87 5.55
C ALA A 10 -12.73 10.09 5.70
N GLU A 11 -11.95 10.54 6.67
CA GLU A 11 -11.01 9.84 7.55
C GLU A 11 -9.91 9.01 6.89
N GLU A 12 -8.66 9.46 7.08
CA GLU A 12 -7.47 8.61 7.02
C GLU A 12 -7.77 7.30 7.76
N ASN A 13 -7.82 6.19 7.02
CA ASN A 13 -8.36 4.94 7.53
C ASN A 13 -7.24 4.18 8.28
N TRP A 14 -6.86 4.73 9.44
CA TRP A 14 -5.86 4.18 10.33
C TRP A 14 -6.42 2.99 11.10
N LEU A 15 -5.66 1.89 11.11
CA LEU A 15 -6.03 0.64 11.78
C LEU A 15 -5.05 0.36 12.91
N PRO A 16 -5.54 0.14 14.15
CA PRO A 16 -4.68 -0.29 15.25
C PRO A 16 -3.95 -1.59 14.93
N ILE A 17 -2.65 -1.65 15.24
CA ILE A 17 -1.82 -2.84 15.02
C ILE A 17 -2.39 -4.07 15.73
N SER A 18 -3.02 -3.88 16.89
CA SER A 18 -3.67 -4.94 17.67
C SER A 18 -4.79 -5.67 16.91
N ARG A 19 -5.31 -5.08 15.83
CA ARG A 19 -6.33 -5.72 14.96
C ARG A 19 -5.72 -6.47 13.77
N LEU A 20 -4.41 -6.39 13.57
CA LEU A 20 -3.73 -7.03 12.45
C LEU A 20 -3.42 -8.48 12.79
N SER A 21 -3.66 -9.38 11.84
CA SER A 21 -3.24 -10.78 11.92
C SER A 21 -1.80 -10.95 11.40
N ILE A 22 -0.88 -10.07 11.85
CA ILE A 22 0.53 -10.03 11.44
C ILE A 22 1.38 -10.16 12.70
N HIS A 23 2.42 -10.99 12.65
CA HIS A 23 3.34 -11.15 13.77
C HIS A 23 4.12 -9.84 14.01
N PRO A 24 4.29 -9.35 15.26
CA PRO A 24 4.96 -8.08 15.55
C PRO A 24 6.35 -7.96 14.91
N GLY A 25 7.19 -9.00 15.03
CA GLY A 25 8.52 -8.96 14.40
C GLY A 25 8.52 -8.87 12.86
N LEU A 26 7.43 -9.24 12.18
CA LEU A 26 7.29 -8.99 10.73
C LEU A 26 6.90 -7.53 10.48
N LEU A 27 6.08 -6.94 11.35
CA LEU A 27 5.72 -5.53 11.28
C LEU A 27 6.95 -4.64 11.42
N ASP A 28 7.81 -4.92 12.39
CA ASP A 28 9.07 -4.19 12.62
C ASP A 28 9.97 -4.21 11.37
N ILE A 29 10.09 -5.38 10.72
CA ILE A 29 10.85 -5.53 9.48
C ILE A 29 10.22 -4.72 8.34
N LEU A 30 8.90 -4.74 8.22
CA LEU A 30 8.20 -3.99 7.16
C LEU A 30 8.33 -2.47 7.35
N GLU A 31 8.31 -2.00 8.60
CA GLU A 31 8.57 -0.60 8.94
C GLU A 31 10.02 -0.21 8.65
N GLU A 32 11.01 -1.02 9.05
CA GLU A 32 12.44 -0.77 8.78
C GLU A 32 12.73 -0.70 7.27
N LEU A 33 12.03 -1.50 6.48
CA LEU A 33 12.13 -1.51 5.02
C LEU A 33 11.31 -0.40 4.33
N GLY A 34 10.60 0.44 5.09
CA GLY A 34 9.79 1.54 4.58
C GLY A 34 8.55 1.09 3.79
N VAL A 35 8.07 -0.14 4.02
CA VAL A 35 6.87 -0.68 3.36
C VAL A 35 5.60 -0.10 3.98
N ILE A 36 5.66 0.20 5.28
CA ILE A 36 4.57 0.77 6.08
C ILE A 36 5.13 1.85 7.00
N GLU A 37 4.25 2.69 7.51
CA GLU A 37 4.56 3.62 8.59
C GLU A 37 3.64 3.33 9.78
N VAL A 38 4.24 3.19 10.98
CA VAL A 38 3.47 3.04 12.21
C VAL A 38 3.40 4.38 12.93
N VAL A 39 2.19 4.92 13.06
CA VAL A 39 1.93 6.18 13.79
C VAL A 39 0.96 5.90 14.92
N ASN A 40 1.35 6.20 16.17
CA ASN A 40 0.52 5.99 17.36
C ASN A 40 -0.06 4.56 17.48
N GLU A 41 0.74 3.54 17.17
CA GLU A 41 0.32 2.13 17.12
C GLU A 41 -0.75 1.81 16.07
N GLN A 42 -0.83 2.63 15.02
CA GLN A 42 -1.76 2.45 13.90
C GLN A 42 -1.00 2.45 12.57
N VAL A 43 -1.58 1.78 11.57
CA VAL A 43 -1.09 1.75 10.19
C VAL A 43 -2.19 2.18 9.23
N GLU A 44 -1.82 2.70 8.06
CA GLU A 44 -2.82 3.04 7.05
C GLU A 44 -3.46 1.77 6.46
N GLN A 45 -4.76 1.79 6.17
CA GLN A 45 -5.43 0.64 5.54
C GLN A 45 -4.82 0.27 4.17
N ASN A 46 -4.31 1.25 3.42
CA ASN A 46 -3.65 1.00 2.13
C ASN A 46 -2.38 0.15 2.29
N ASP A 47 -1.63 0.36 3.36
CA ASP A 47 -0.46 -0.45 3.71
C ASP A 47 -0.81 -1.92 3.89
N LEU A 48 -1.97 -2.23 4.48
CA LEU A 48 -2.41 -3.62 4.63
C LEU A 48 -2.67 -4.31 3.29
N GLN A 49 -3.18 -3.59 2.30
CA GLN A 49 -3.38 -4.16 0.97
C GLN A 49 -2.04 -4.47 0.31
N ARG A 50 -1.07 -3.55 0.46
CA ARG A 50 0.30 -3.69 -0.01
C ARG A 50 1.01 -4.87 0.66
N ILE A 51 0.94 -4.99 1.99
CA ILE A 51 1.49 -6.13 2.74
C ILE A 51 0.89 -7.45 2.26
N ASN A 52 -0.44 -7.54 2.12
CA ASN A 52 -1.09 -8.76 1.63
C ASN A 52 -0.62 -9.15 0.22
N LYS A 53 -0.36 -8.17 -0.65
CA LYS A 53 0.20 -8.42 -1.98
C LYS A 53 1.64 -8.94 -1.90
N ILE A 54 2.49 -8.33 -1.07
CA ILE A 54 3.88 -8.76 -0.84
C ILE A 54 3.91 -10.20 -0.31
N MET A 55 3.11 -10.51 0.72
CA MET A 55 3.05 -11.86 1.31
C MET A 55 2.60 -12.90 0.28
N ARG A 56 1.56 -12.59 -0.51
CA ARG A 56 1.13 -13.49 -1.60
C ARG A 56 2.20 -13.69 -2.66
N LEU A 57 2.94 -12.65 -3.06
CA LEU A 57 4.03 -12.76 -4.03
C LEU A 57 5.16 -13.64 -3.48
N ARG A 58 5.56 -13.40 -2.24
CA ARG A 58 6.55 -14.20 -1.51
C ARG A 58 6.18 -15.68 -1.53
N ASP A 59 4.96 -15.99 -1.11
CA ASP A 59 4.51 -17.37 -0.92
C ASP A 59 4.22 -18.07 -2.26
N SER A 60 3.69 -17.36 -3.25
CA SER A 60 3.32 -17.94 -4.56
C SER A 60 4.54 -18.14 -5.47
N LEU A 61 5.55 -17.27 -5.37
CA LEU A 61 6.74 -17.32 -6.23
C LEU A 61 7.96 -17.94 -5.54
N GLY A 62 7.87 -18.24 -4.24
CA GLY A 62 8.99 -18.81 -3.47
C GLY A 62 10.18 -17.85 -3.33
N ILE A 63 9.93 -16.55 -3.37
CA ILE A 63 10.96 -15.51 -3.28
C ILE A 63 11.13 -15.02 -1.83
N ASN A 64 12.24 -14.34 -1.56
CA ASN A 64 12.43 -13.71 -0.25
C ASN A 64 11.60 -12.42 -0.11
N LEU A 65 11.48 -11.90 1.12
CA LEU A 65 10.66 -10.72 1.44
C LEU A 65 11.11 -9.48 0.65
N ASN A 66 12.41 -9.18 0.62
CA ASN A 66 12.96 -8.03 -0.12
C ASN A 66 12.65 -8.11 -1.61
N GLY A 67 12.76 -9.31 -2.20
CA GLY A 67 12.39 -9.56 -3.58
C GLY A 67 10.90 -9.34 -3.82
N ALA A 68 10.03 -9.78 -2.91
CA ALA A 68 8.59 -9.56 -3.01
C ALA A 68 8.21 -8.06 -2.91
N ILE A 69 8.89 -7.31 -2.03
CA ILE A 69 8.73 -5.85 -1.93
C ILE A 69 9.11 -5.18 -3.25
N LEU A 70 10.33 -5.46 -3.76
CA LEU A 70 10.81 -4.89 -5.02
C LEU A 70 9.88 -5.20 -6.19
N ILE A 71 9.40 -6.44 -6.30
CA ILE A 71 8.45 -6.81 -7.36
C ILE A 71 7.14 -6.04 -7.21
N CYS A 72 6.65 -5.84 -5.99
CA CYS A 72 5.45 -5.04 -5.75
C CYS A 72 5.61 -3.61 -6.27
N ASP A 73 6.74 -2.97 -5.99
CA ASP A 73 7.08 -1.62 -6.47
C ASP A 73 7.16 -1.56 -8.00
N LEU A 74 7.80 -2.56 -8.62
CA LEU A 74 7.89 -2.64 -10.07
C LEU A 74 6.52 -2.80 -10.72
N MET A 75 5.61 -3.57 -10.13
CA MET A 75 4.25 -3.72 -10.64
C MET A 75 3.47 -2.40 -10.57
N GLU A 76 3.62 -1.64 -9.48
CA GLU A 76 3.02 -0.31 -9.35
C GLU A 76 3.57 0.63 -10.42
N ARG A 77 4.89 0.66 -10.60
CA ARG A 77 5.53 1.48 -11.63
C ARG A 77 5.09 1.13 -13.05
N ILE A 78 4.95 -0.16 -13.36
CA ILE A 78 4.44 -0.61 -14.66
C ILE A 78 3.00 -0.11 -14.86
N THR A 79 2.16 -0.23 -13.83
CA THR A 79 0.76 0.23 -13.88
C THR A 79 0.67 1.74 -14.16
N GLU A 80 1.48 2.54 -13.47
CA GLU A 80 1.57 4.00 -13.71
C GLU A 80 1.95 4.32 -15.15
N LEU A 81 2.97 3.63 -15.68
CA LEU A 81 3.46 3.82 -17.04
C LEU A 81 2.41 3.41 -18.09
N GLU A 82 1.72 2.29 -17.88
CA GLU A 82 0.65 1.83 -18.76
C GLU A 82 -0.52 2.81 -18.79
N ASP A 83 -0.90 3.36 -17.64
CA ASP A 83 -1.94 4.37 -17.55
C ASP A 83 -1.53 5.69 -18.23
N GLU A 84 -0.26 6.09 -18.12
CA GLU A 84 0.26 7.25 -18.85
C GLU A 84 0.20 7.03 -20.37
N VAL A 85 0.64 5.87 -20.85
CA VAL A 85 0.56 5.49 -22.27
C VAL A 85 -0.89 5.51 -22.76
N ARG A 86 -1.85 5.00 -21.96
CA ARG A 86 -3.28 5.03 -22.30
C ARG A 86 -3.79 6.45 -22.44
N ARG A 87 -3.51 7.32 -21.45
CA ARG A 87 -3.89 8.75 -21.48
C ARG A 87 -3.32 9.50 -22.69
N LEU A 88 -2.09 9.18 -23.09
CA LEU A 88 -1.45 9.79 -24.26
C LEU A 88 -2.07 9.32 -25.59
N LYS A 89 -2.48 8.04 -25.66
CA LYS A 89 -3.17 7.49 -26.84
C LYS A 89 -4.58 8.05 -27.01
N GLU A 90 -5.31 8.29 -25.93
CA GLU A 90 -6.68 8.84 -25.96
C GLU A 90 -6.74 10.33 -26.35
N LYS A 91 -5.64 11.07 -26.22
CA LYS A 91 -5.53 12.48 -26.60
C LYS A 91 -5.20 12.71 -28.09
N ARG A 92 -4.99 11.65 -28.86
CA ARG A 92 -4.60 11.69 -30.28
C ARG A 92 -5.75 11.25 -31.17
#